data_AF-A0AA40FAM9-F1
#
_entry.id   AF-A0AA40FAM9-F1
#
_cell.length_a   1.000
_cell.length_b   1.000
_cell.length_c   1.000
_cell.angle_alpha   90.00
_cell.angle_beta   90.00
_cell.angle_gamma   90.00
#
_symmetry.space_group_name_H-M   'P 1'
#
loop_
_entity.id
_entity.type
_entity.pdbx_description
1 polymer ?
#
loop_
_entity_poly.entity_id
_entity_poly.type
_entity_poly.pdbx_seq_one_letter_code
_entity_poly.pdbx_strand_id
1 'polypeptide(L)'
;MWSFGRQLLVGSLAVWSAAAELSFSAQSVHADGEVRVLSNTDFNPVPPRQRWQHNAHRHNATWKETRDLVSYSGSWCGASQHSTRAEKIVNAYGSFTTPNLKLRKGLPAPQYAAAWVGIDGAECKQALLQAGVTTVVNSNGGQSSWAWWQWFPEASYEISTKSLPIKAGDWVSVNVTAQTDTEGLLTVTNLSKGFRVDIEINRGPRLCRIDSEWLIEQFYENEGPQVSLGQFDDIWFMDATSTTERGKNIGVDGAAMVYLQNDKEEVVCKAERYDDSTFYVYGP
;
A
#
# COMPACT_ATOMS: atom_id res chain seq x y z
N MET A 1 -3.87 -56.08 51.66
CA MET A 1 -4.62 -54.83 51.90
C MET A 1 -3.57 -53.77 52.24
N TRP A 2 -3.17 -52.80 51.43
CA TRP A 2 -3.82 -51.98 50.41
C TRP A 2 -2.84 -51.58 49.29
N SER A 3 -3.43 -51.23 48.14
CA SER A 3 -2.87 -50.68 46.91
C SER A 3 -2.83 -49.13 46.95
N PHE A 4 -2.28 -48.55 45.88
CA PHE A 4 -2.35 -47.14 45.40
C PHE A 4 -1.25 -46.20 45.91
N GLY A 5 -0.56 -45.41 45.09
CA GLY A 5 -0.59 -45.24 43.64
C GLY A 5 0.46 -44.17 43.28
N ARG A 6 1.35 -44.46 42.31
CA ARG A 6 2.24 -43.43 41.76
C ARG A 6 1.43 -42.56 40.80
N GLN A 7 1.15 -41.32 41.19
CA GLN A 7 0.68 -40.30 40.25
C GLN A 7 1.82 -39.95 39.30
N LEU A 8 1.68 -40.37 38.05
CA LEU A 8 2.42 -39.79 36.93
C LEU A 8 1.77 -38.44 36.63
N LEU A 9 2.44 -37.36 37.04
CA LEU A 9 2.20 -36.02 36.52
C LEU A 9 2.61 -36.02 35.05
N VAL A 10 1.65 -36.24 34.16
CA VAL A 10 1.79 -35.92 32.75
C VAL A 10 1.72 -34.40 32.66
N GLY A 11 2.88 -33.75 32.68
CA GLY A 11 2.99 -32.35 32.32
C GLY A 11 2.57 -32.20 30.87
N SER A 12 1.38 -31.66 30.64
CA SER A 12 0.96 -31.17 29.34
C SER A 12 1.89 -30.02 28.96
N LEU A 13 2.92 -30.34 28.16
CA LEU A 13 3.68 -29.35 27.41
C LEU A 13 2.70 -28.72 26.41
N ALA A 14 2.14 -27.57 26.78
CA ALA A 14 1.57 -26.68 25.81
C ALA A 14 2.73 -26.24 24.91
N VAL A 15 2.83 -26.84 23.73
CA VAL A 15 3.71 -26.33 22.67
C VAL A 15 3.02 -25.09 22.14
N TRP A 16 3.34 -23.94 22.74
CA TRP A 16 3.09 -22.66 22.11
C TRP A 16 4.12 -22.56 20.99
N SER A 17 3.76 -22.94 19.77
CA SER A 17 4.55 -22.55 18.61
C SER A 17 4.49 -21.03 18.55
N ALA A 18 5.52 -20.35 19.03
CA ALA A 18 5.69 -18.94 18.75
C ALA A 18 5.75 -18.81 17.23
N ALA A 19 4.67 -18.28 16.63
CA ALA A 19 4.69 -17.92 15.23
C ALA A 19 5.86 -16.94 15.06
N ALA A 20 6.77 -17.24 14.14
CA ALA A 20 7.96 -16.43 13.96
C ALA A 20 7.53 -15.02 13.47
N GLU A 21 8.02 -13.99 14.15
CA GLU A 21 7.66 -12.59 13.88
C GLU A 21 8.13 -12.12 12.50
N LEU A 22 7.37 -11.21 11.89
CA LEU A 22 7.77 -10.52 10.65
C LEU A 22 9.17 -9.94 10.81
N SER A 23 10.03 -10.13 9.81
CA SER A 23 11.37 -9.51 9.79
C SER A 23 11.70 -8.99 8.42
N PHE A 24 12.56 -7.98 8.37
CA PHE A 24 13.04 -7.44 7.11
C PHE A 24 14.50 -7.00 7.21
N SER A 25 15.17 -6.98 6.07
CA SER A 25 16.46 -6.32 5.84
C SER A 25 16.27 -5.28 4.75
N ALA A 26 17.13 -4.26 4.73
CA ALA A 26 17.04 -3.24 3.70
C ALA A 26 18.40 -2.60 3.39
N GLN A 27 18.50 -2.07 2.18
CA GLN A 27 19.63 -1.27 1.73
C GLN A 27 19.14 -0.07 0.94
N SER A 28 19.85 1.05 1.06
CA SER A 28 19.73 2.20 0.19
C SER A 28 20.85 2.17 -0.86
N VAL A 29 20.51 2.55 -2.08
CA VAL A 29 21.44 2.67 -3.22
C VAL A 29 21.25 4.05 -3.83
N HIS A 30 22.34 4.80 -3.97
CA HIS A 30 22.36 6.05 -4.72
C HIS A 30 22.83 5.82 -6.17
N ALA A 31 22.47 6.70 -7.08
CA ALA A 31 22.72 6.57 -8.52
C ALA A 31 24.22 6.59 -8.89
N ASP A 32 25.10 7.06 -8.01
CA ASP A 32 26.55 6.96 -8.16
C ASP A 32 27.13 5.60 -7.74
N GLY A 33 26.28 4.68 -7.24
CA GLY A 33 26.67 3.35 -6.80
C GLY A 33 26.98 3.26 -5.30
N GLU A 34 26.82 4.32 -4.51
CA GLU A 34 26.92 4.23 -3.05
C GLU A 34 25.81 3.31 -2.52
N VAL A 35 26.20 2.28 -1.75
CA VAL A 35 25.29 1.34 -1.09
C VAL A 35 25.42 1.46 0.41
N ARG A 36 24.29 1.59 1.09
CA ARG A 36 24.22 1.66 2.55
C ARG A 36 23.20 0.64 3.08
N VAL A 37 23.67 -0.31 3.88
CA VAL A 37 22.79 -1.21 4.65
C VAL A 37 22.03 -0.39 5.70
N LEU A 38 20.71 -0.57 5.75
CA LEU A 38 19.84 0.15 6.67
C LEU A 38 19.64 -0.66 7.96
N SER A 39 19.44 0.07 9.06
CA SER A 39 19.22 -0.52 10.38
C SER A 39 17.85 -0.12 10.94
N ASN A 40 17.45 -0.66 12.09
CA ASN A 40 16.17 -0.33 12.70
C ASN A 40 15.98 1.17 12.98
N THR A 41 17.06 1.96 13.12
CA THR A 41 16.95 3.42 13.31
C THR A 41 16.59 4.18 12.03
N ASP A 42 16.65 3.51 10.88
CA ASP A 42 16.21 4.03 9.58
C ASP A 42 14.72 3.84 9.33
N PHE A 43 14.03 3.14 10.24
CA PHE A 43 12.61 2.83 10.14
C PHE A 43 11.87 3.28 11.39
N ASN A 44 10.86 4.14 11.19
CA ASN A 44 9.98 4.57 12.27
C ASN A 44 8.66 3.78 12.19
N PRO A 45 8.38 2.84 13.12
CA PRO A 45 7.17 2.06 13.09
C PRO A 45 5.94 2.92 13.43
N VAL A 46 4.92 2.80 12.61
CA VAL A 46 3.58 3.38 12.79
C VAL A 46 2.62 2.21 13.05
N PRO A 47 2.02 2.11 14.25
CA PRO A 47 1.21 0.96 14.61
C PRO A 47 0.07 0.66 13.62
N PRO A 48 -0.42 -0.60 13.57
CA PRO A 48 -1.47 -1.02 12.65
C PRO A 48 -2.72 -0.17 12.74
N ARG A 49 -3.26 0.21 11.58
CA ARG A 49 -4.54 0.91 11.47
C ARG A 49 -5.68 -0.08 11.76
N GLN A 50 -6.62 0.26 12.65
CA GLN A 50 -7.92 -0.44 12.68
C GLN A 50 -8.69 -0.05 11.42
N ARG A 51 -8.68 -0.93 10.41
CA ARG A 51 -9.47 -0.74 9.20
C ARG A 51 -10.95 -0.87 9.58
N TRP A 52 -11.71 0.24 9.57
CA TRP A 52 -13.16 0.12 9.46
C TRP A 52 -13.45 -0.64 8.17
N GLN A 53 -14.26 -1.70 8.28
CA GLN A 53 -14.49 -2.65 7.21
C GLN A 53 -14.87 -1.92 5.92
N HIS A 54 -14.05 -2.05 4.87
CA HIS A 54 -14.42 -1.57 3.56
C HIS A 54 -15.62 -2.40 3.08
N ASN A 55 -16.79 -1.80 3.16
CA ASN A 55 -17.88 -2.14 2.27
C ASN A 55 -17.56 -1.46 0.94
N ALA A 56 -16.74 -2.13 0.11
CA ALA A 56 -16.82 -1.89 -1.32
C ALA A 56 -18.26 -2.23 -1.71
N HIS A 57 -19.10 -1.21 -1.89
CA HIS A 57 -20.45 -1.39 -2.37
C HIS A 57 -20.37 -1.88 -3.82
N ARG A 58 -20.41 -3.21 -4.00
CA ARG A 58 -20.57 -3.83 -5.30
C ARG A 58 -21.98 -3.51 -5.80
N HIS A 59 -22.10 -2.55 -6.70
CA HIS A 59 -23.27 -2.51 -7.57
C HIS A 59 -23.06 -3.58 -8.66
N ASN A 60 -24.03 -4.49 -8.78
CA ASN A 60 -24.04 -5.56 -9.78
C ASN A 60 -23.86 -4.99 -11.19
N ALA A 61 -22.65 -5.07 -11.74
CA ALA A 61 -22.41 -4.81 -13.15
C ALA A 61 -22.81 -6.05 -13.95
N THR A 62 -23.95 -5.99 -14.64
CA THR A 62 -24.29 -6.93 -15.69
C THR A 62 -23.28 -6.78 -16.82
N TRP A 63 -22.54 -7.84 -17.10
CA TRP A 63 -21.53 -7.92 -18.17
C TRP A 63 -22.13 -7.55 -19.54
N LYS A 64 -21.83 -6.33 -19.99
CA LYS A 64 -21.88 -5.92 -21.40
C LYS A 64 -20.70 -5.00 -21.66
N GLU A 65 -20.07 -5.23 -22.81
CA GLU A 65 -18.75 -4.77 -23.22
C GLU A 65 -18.38 -3.31 -22.87
N THR A 66 -17.16 -3.17 -22.32
CA THR A 66 -16.23 -2.05 -22.50
C THR A 66 -16.73 -0.63 -22.19
N ARG A 67 -16.79 -0.29 -20.90
CA ARG A 67 -16.19 0.92 -20.31
C ARG A 67 -16.38 0.92 -18.79
N ASP A 68 -15.26 0.73 -18.09
CA ASP A 68 -14.94 1.13 -16.71
C ASP A 68 -15.89 0.67 -15.59
N LEU A 69 -15.47 -0.38 -14.86
CA LEU A 69 -16.05 -0.74 -13.57
C LEU A 69 -15.68 0.35 -12.55
N VAL A 70 -16.58 1.32 -12.32
CA VAL A 70 -16.39 2.26 -11.20
C VAL A 70 -16.73 1.56 -9.89
N SER A 71 -15.81 1.66 -8.93
CA SER A 71 -16.00 1.19 -7.54
C SER A 71 -15.92 2.37 -6.59
N TYR A 72 -16.59 2.30 -5.44
CA TYR A 72 -16.57 3.36 -4.43
C TYR A 72 -15.86 2.87 -3.16
N SER A 73 -15.03 3.73 -2.58
CA SER A 73 -14.30 3.47 -1.35
C SER A 73 -14.36 4.68 -0.42
N GLY A 74 -14.42 4.43 0.88
CA GLY A 74 -14.35 5.49 1.90
C GLY A 74 -12.94 6.06 2.10
N SER A 75 -11.89 5.42 1.58
CA SER A 75 -10.50 5.88 1.77
C SER A 75 -9.59 5.73 0.56
N TRP A 76 -9.98 5.05 -0.52
CA TRP A 76 -9.12 4.78 -1.69
C TRP A 76 -9.61 5.50 -2.95
N CYS A 77 -8.67 5.94 -3.79
CA CYS A 77 -8.90 6.51 -5.11
C CYS A 77 -7.81 6.04 -6.08
N GLY A 78 -8.15 5.41 -7.21
CA GLY A 78 -7.16 4.95 -8.20
C GLY A 78 -7.63 3.72 -8.96
N ALA A 79 -6.74 2.77 -9.23
CA ALA A 79 -7.05 1.55 -9.97
C ALA A 79 -6.82 0.29 -9.13
N SER A 80 -7.79 -0.64 -9.18
CA SER A 80 -7.77 -1.95 -8.53
C SER A 80 -7.94 -3.03 -9.58
N GLN A 81 -6.87 -3.76 -9.88
CA GLN A 81 -6.86 -4.85 -10.85
C GLN A 81 -6.97 -6.20 -10.14
N HIS A 82 -7.73 -7.11 -10.74
CA HIS A 82 -7.95 -8.44 -10.21
C HIS A 82 -7.43 -9.52 -11.15
N SER A 83 -6.69 -10.48 -10.59
CA SER A 83 -6.30 -11.71 -11.27
C SER A 83 -7.02 -12.92 -10.67
N THR A 84 -7.18 -13.96 -11.47
CA THR A 84 -7.77 -15.21 -10.99
C THR A 84 -6.83 -15.92 -10.00
N ARG A 85 -7.39 -16.71 -9.08
CA ARG A 85 -6.60 -17.58 -8.18
C ARG A 85 -5.69 -18.59 -8.91
N ALA A 86 -5.94 -18.84 -10.20
CA ALA A 86 -5.12 -19.72 -11.03
C ALA A 86 -3.92 -19.01 -11.68
N GLU A 87 -3.84 -17.68 -11.58
CA GLU A 87 -2.76 -16.84 -12.09
C GLU A 87 -2.36 -15.82 -11.02
N LYS A 88 -1.70 -16.29 -9.95
CA LYS A 88 -1.29 -15.40 -8.86
C LYS A 88 -0.38 -14.29 -9.38
N ILE A 89 -0.53 -13.12 -8.78
CA ILE A 89 0.30 -11.95 -9.04
C ILE A 89 1.64 -12.14 -8.33
N VAL A 90 2.75 -12.03 -9.07
CA VAL A 90 4.12 -12.02 -8.50
C VAL A 90 4.63 -10.62 -8.26
N ASN A 91 4.13 -9.64 -9.04
CA ASN A 91 4.70 -8.32 -9.08
C ASN A 91 3.63 -7.28 -9.39
N ALA A 92 3.70 -6.11 -8.76
CA ALA A 92 2.94 -4.91 -9.10
C ALA A 92 3.90 -3.71 -9.10
N TYR A 93 3.93 -2.97 -10.20
CA TYR A 93 4.82 -1.85 -10.45
C TYR A 93 4.02 -0.61 -10.85
N GLY A 94 4.50 0.57 -10.45
CA GLY A 94 3.99 1.84 -10.96
C GLY A 94 4.88 3.00 -10.58
N SER A 95 4.80 4.08 -11.36
CA SER A 95 5.47 5.35 -11.08
C SER A 95 4.49 6.51 -11.02
N PHE A 96 4.72 7.45 -10.13
CA PHE A 96 3.84 8.59 -9.90
C PHE A 96 4.62 9.74 -9.26
N THR A 97 4.03 10.93 -9.24
CA THR A 97 4.57 12.06 -8.49
C THR A 97 4.17 11.97 -7.03
N THR A 98 5.12 12.22 -6.12
CA THR A 98 4.83 12.41 -4.70
C THR A 98 3.76 13.49 -4.56
N PRO A 99 2.66 13.26 -3.81
CA PRO A 99 1.56 14.22 -3.75
C PRO A 99 2.05 15.63 -3.42
N ASN A 100 1.68 16.60 -4.25
CA ASN A 100 1.99 18.01 -4.04
C ASN A 100 0.71 18.74 -3.59
N LEU A 101 0.63 19.02 -2.30
CA LEU A 101 -0.60 19.40 -1.63
C LEU A 101 -0.74 20.91 -1.47
N LYS A 102 -1.98 21.36 -1.59
CA LYS A 102 -2.46 22.67 -1.14
C LYS A 102 -3.51 22.43 -0.05
N LEU A 103 -3.70 23.43 0.81
CA LEU A 103 -4.78 23.37 1.80
C LEU A 103 -6.15 23.43 1.10
N ARG A 104 -6.91 22.36 1.23
CA ARG A 104 -8.33 22.32 0.86
C ARG A 104 -9.14 23.14 1.85
N LYS A 105 -9.86 24.14 1.34
CA LYS A 105 -10.71 25.00 2.17
C LYS A 105 -11.83 24.18 2.82
N GLY A 106 -12.16 24.52 4.06
CA GLY A 106 -13.24 23.87 4.81
C GLY A 106 -12.87 22.57 5.52
N LEU A 107 -11.61 22.13 5.43
CA LEU A 107 -11.08 21.01 6.21
C LEU A 107 -9.98 21.48 7.18
N PRO A 108 -9.86 20.88 8.38
CA PRO A 108 -8.80 21.22 9.31
C PRO A 108 -7.42 20.83 8.74
N ALA A 109 -6.39 21.56 9.17
CA ALA A 109 -4.99 21.18 8.96
C ALA A 109 -4.47 20.42 10.21
N PRO A 110 -3.44 19.56 10.08
CA PRO A 110 -2.78 19.18 8.83
C PRO A 110 -3.66 18.35 7.89
N GLN A 111 -3.35 18.42 6.59
CA GLN A 111 -4.03 17.63 5.55
C GLN A 111 -3.02 16.74 4.82
N TYR A 112 -3.47 15.59 4.34
CA TYR A 112 -2.60 14.51 3.89
C TYR A 112 -3.09 13.92 2.57
N ALA A 113 -2.19 13.25 1.86
CA ALA A 113 -2.49 12.26 0.84
C ALA A 113 -1.33 11.25 0.80
N ALA A 114 -1.65 9.96 0.66
CA ALA A 114 -0.65 8.92 0.45
C ALA A 114 -0.83 8.31 -0.94
N ALA A 115 0.26 8.19 -1.71
CA ALA A 115 0.28 7.53 -3.02
C ALA A 115 1.08 6.23 -2.92
N TRP A 116 0.54 5.11 -3.40
CA TRP A 116 1.16 3.81 -3.19
C TRP A 116 0.79 2.76 -4.25
N VAL A 117 1.61 1.71 -4.31
CA VAL A 117 1.38 0.49 -5.08
C VAL A 117 1.36 -0.71 -4.13
N GLY A 118 0.48 -1.68 -4.37
CA GLY A 118 0.34 -2.84 -3.50
C GLY A 118 -0.22 -4.09 -4.18
N ILE A 119 -0.07 -5.21 -3.48
CA ILE A 119 -0.68 -6.50 -3.80
C ILE A 119 -1.67 -6.86 -2.69
N ASP A 120 -2.86 -7.33 -3.09
CA ASP A 120 -4.02 -7.66 -2.24
C ASP A 120 -4.70 -6.46 -1.57
N GLY A 121 -5.48 -6.67 -0.49
CA GLY A 121 -6.18 -5.61 0.24
C GLY A 121 -7.60 -5.27 -0.28
N ALA A 122 -7.95 -5.64 -1.50
CA ALA A 122 -9.29 -5.43 -2.08
C ALA A 122 -10.20 -6.65 -1.87
N GLU A 123 -10.13 -7.65 -2.75
CA GLU A 123 -10.87 -8.91 -2.58
C GLU A 123 -10.19 -9.76 -1.48
N CYS A 124 -8.86 -9.79 -1.48
CA CYS A 124 -8.08 -10.40 -0.42
C CYS A 124 -7.98 -9.47 0.80
N LYS A 125 -8.98 -9.54 1.69
CA LYS A 125 -9.06 -8.65 2.86
C LYS A 125 -8.10 -8.99 4.02
N GLN A 126 -7.46 -10.15 3.97
CA GLN A 126 -6.66 -10.67 5.10
C GLN A 126 -5.23 -10.10 5.14
N ALA A 127 -4.68 -9.65 4.02
CA ALA A 127 -3.33 -9.14 3.91
C ALA A 127 -3.24 -8.11 2.78
N LEU A 128 -2.27 -7.19 2.90
CA LEU A 128 -1.93 -6.20 1.87
C LEU A 128 -0.45 -5.85 2.03
N LEU A 129 0.35 -6.17 1.02
CA LEU A 129 1.76 -5.76 0.94
C LEU A 129 1.84 -4.52 0.04
N GLN A 130 2.34 -3.43 0.58
CA GLN A 130 2.31 -2.12 -0.10
C GLN A 130 3.50 -1.23 0.28
N ALA A 131 3.85 -0.34 -0.63
CA ALA A 131 4.80 0.74 -0.37
C ALA A 131 4.39 2.01 -1.11
N GLY A 132 4.81 3.15 -0.58
CA GLY A 132 4.44 4.42 -1.16
C GLY A 132 5.07 5.61 -0.47
N VAL A 133 4.47 6.77 -0.71
CA VAL A 133 4.87 8.04 -0.11
C VAL A 133 3.65 8.75 0.43
N THR A 134 3.85 9.51 1.51
CA THR A 134 2.83 10.38 2.07
C THR A 134 3.35 11.81 2.05
N THR A 135 2.47 12.76 1.74
CA THR A 135 2.71 14.19 1.95
C THR A 135 1.72 14.73 2.95
N VAL A 136 2.20 15.60 3.84
CA VAL A 136 1.39 16.44 4.73
C VAL A 136 1.55 17.90 4.33
N VAL A 137 0.46 18.67 4.36
CA VAL A 137 0.46 20.14 4.28
C VAL A 137 -0.08 20.73 5.58
N ASN A 138 0.70 21.62 6.19
CA ASN A 138 0.38 22.27 7.45
C ASN A 138 -0.41 23.57 7.23
N SER A 139 -0.95 24.14 8.32
CA SER A 139 -1.76 25.38 8.29
C SER A 139 -1.03 26.60 7.70
N ASN A 140 0.31 26.62 7.75
CA ASN A 140 1.14 27.66 7.15
C ASN A 140 1.48 27.39 5.66
N GLY A 141 0.95 26.32 5.07
CA GLY A 141 1.24 25.88 3.69
C GLY A 141 2.54 25.09 3.53
N GLY A 142 3.32 24.90 4.60
CA GLY A 142 4.55 24.12 4.58
C GLY A 142 4.26 22.62 4.43
N GLN A 143 4.98 21.96 3.54
CA GLN A 143 4.82 20.54 3.23
C GLN A 143 6.01 19.70 3.70
N SER A 144 5.71 18.47 4.10
CA SER A 144 6.70 17.42 4.35
C SER A 144 6.26 16.13 3.68
N SER A 145 7.21 15.36 3.14
CA SER A 145 6.94 14.11 2.46
C SER A 145 7.93 13.03 2.88
N TRP A 146 7.46 11.79 2.99
CA TRP A 146 8.27 10.63 3.37
C TRP A 146 7.79 9.38 2.66
N ALA A 147 8.69 8.41 2.48
CA ALA A 147 8.36 7.08 1.99
C ALA A 147 8.00 6.15 3.16
N TRP A 148 7.20 5.13 2.87
CA TRP A 148 6.80 4.12 3.85
C TRP A 148 6.50 2.79 3.17
N TRP A 149 6.48 1.72 3.95
CA TRP A 149 6.00 0.42 3.52
C TRP A 149 5.16 -0.24 4.61
N GLN A 150 4.32 -1.20 4.22
CA GLN A 150 3.49 -1.96 5.15
C GLN A 150 3.19 -3.35 4.60
N TRP A 151 3.15 -4.34 5.50
CA TRP A 151 2.53 -5.64 5.25
C TRP A 151 1.36 -5.84 6.22
N PHE A 152 0.19 -5.30 5.87
CA PHE A 152 -1.02 -5.36 6.70
C PHE A 152 -1.39 -6.82 7.03
N PRO A 153 -1.85 -7.12 8.27
CA PRO A 153 -2.20 -6.21 9.35
C PRO A 153 -1.05 -5.75 10.26
N GLU A 154 0.20 -6.00 9.89
CA GLU A 154 1.33 -5.51 10.69
C GLU A 154 1.49 -3.98 10.58
N ALA A 155 2.35 -3.44 11.43
CA ALA A 155 2.69 -2.02 11.46
C ALA A 155 3.21 -1.53 10.09
N SER A 156 2.96 -0.25 9.81
CA SER A 156 3.63 0.47 8.73
C SER A 156 5.01 0.93 9.22
N TYR A 157 5.97 1.10 8.33
CA TYR A 157 7.30 1.62 8.65
C TYR A 157 7.60 2.81 7.74
N GLU A 158 7.72 4.00 8.34
CA GLU A 158 8.25 5.17 7.66
C GLU A 158 9.77 5.00 7.45
N ILE A 159 10.23 5.27 6.23
CA ILE A 159 11.64 5.18 5.85
C ILE A 159 12.29 6.54 6.09
N SER A 160 13.41 6.55 6.80
CA SER A 160 14.16 7.78 7.07
C SER A 160 14.50 8.53 5.79
N THR A 161 14.27 9.85 5.78
CA THR A 161 14.63 10.74 4.68
C THR A 161 16.14 10.84 4.44
N LYS A 162 16.97 10.34 5.37
CA LYS A 162 18.42 10.17 5.17
C LYS A 162 18.75 9.00 4.23
N SER A 163 17.88 8.01 4.17
CA SER A 163 18.05 6.77 3.41
C SER A 163 17.28 6.81 2.09
N LEU A 164 16.16 7.52 2.08
CA LEU A 164 15.37 7.82 0.88
C LEU A 164 14.80 9.24 0.99
N PRO A 165 15.51 10.28 0.51
CA PRO A 165 14.99 11.63 0.54
C PRO A 165 13.78 11.75 -0.38
N ILE A 166 12.66 12.30 0.10
CA ILE A 166 11.43 12.52 -0.67
C ILE A 166 10.99 13.98 -0.50
N LYS A 167 10.48 14.60 -1.56
CA LYS A 167 9.81 15.89 -1.54
C LYS A 167 8.53 15.83 -2.38
N ALA A 168 7.56 16.66 -2.03
CA ALA A 168 6.37 16.90 -2.83
C ALA A 168 6.75 17.20 -4.30
N GLY A 169 6.10 16.51 -5.24
CA GLY A 169 6.35 16.62 -6.68
C GLY A 169 7.52 15.80 -7.22
N ASP A 170 8.33 15.13 -6.39
CA ASP A 170 9.35 14.21 -6.90
C ASP A 170 8.70 13.01 -7.60
N TRP A 171 9.27 12.57 -8.72
CA TRP A 171 8.90 11.31 -9.36
C TRP A 171 9.42 10.13 -8.56
N VAL A 172 8.53 9.19 -8.24
CA VAL A 172 8.81 7.98 -7.48
C VAL A 172 8.31 6.78 -8.27
N SER A 173 9.05 5.68 -8.24
CA SER A 173 8.53 4.38 -8.62
C SER A 173 8.51 3.42 -7.45
N VAL A 174 7.48 2.57 -7.43
CA VAL A 174 7.32 1.50 -6.45
C VAL A 174 7.20 0.19 -7.20
N ASN A 175 7.97 -0.79 -6.75
CA ASN A 175 7.89 -2.17 -7.21
C ASN A 175 7.61 -3.09 -6.01
N VAL A 176 6.48 -3.78 -6.03
CA VAL A 176 6.08 -4.75 -5.01
C VAL A 176 6.19 -6.15 -5.60
N THR A 177 7.07 -6.98 -5.05
CA THR A 177 7.26 -8.37 -5.50
C THR A 177 6.88 -9.33 -4.39
N ALA A 178 5.89 -10.19 -4.62
CA ALA A 178 5.57 -11.32 -3.74
C ALA A 178 6.41 -12.53 -4.18
N GLN A 179 7.52 -12.78 -3.48
CA GLN A 179 8.42 -13.91 -3.74
C GLN A 179 7.74 -15.24 -3.37
N THR A 180 6.98 -15.23 -2.29
CA THR A 180 6.03 -16.30 -1.90
C THR A 180 4.75 -15.67 -1.37
N ASP A 181 3.84 -16.48 -0.80
CA ASP A 181 2.66 -15.93 -0.12
C ASP A 181 3.03 -15.19 1.19
N THR A 182 4.25 -15.34 1.72
CA THR A 182 4.71 -14.79 3.01
C THR A 182 6.10 -14.16 2.97
N GLU A 183 6.70 -14.03 1.79
CA GLU A 183 7.99 -13.37 1.55
C GLU A 183 7.85 -12.37 0.41
N GLY A 184 8.48 -11.22 0.54
CA GLY A 184 8.31 -10.13 -0.41
C GLY A 184 9.54 -9.24 -0.52
N LEU A 185 9.69 -8.62 -1.68
CA LEU A 185 10.71 -7.63 -1.97
C LEU A 185 10.01 -6.34 -2.40
N LEU A 186 10.25 -5.26 -1.66
CA LEU A 186 9.80 -3.92 -2.01
C LEU A 186 10.98 -3.10 -2.51
N THR A 187 10.79 -2.40 -3.62
CA THR A 187 11.74 -1.41 -4.12
C THR A 187 11.03 -0.07 -4.27
N VAL A 188 11.51 0.95 -3.56
CA VAL A 188 11.01 2.33 -3.68
C VAL A 188 12.14 3.20 -4.21
N THR A 189 11.93 3.85 -5.35
CA THR A 189 12.94 4.68 -6.02
C THR A 189 12.46 6.11 -6.12
N ASN A 190 13.20 7.07 -5.57
CA ASN A 190 13.06 8.48 -5.95
C ASN A 190 13.84 8.73 -7.24
N LEU A 191 13.13 8.71 -8.37
CA LEU A 191 13.67 8.93 -9.70
C LEU A 191 14.25 10.34 -9.87
N SER A 192 13.66 11.34 -9.20
CA SER A 192 14.13 12.73 -9.24
C SER A 192 15.44 12.97 -8.51
N LYS A 193 15.83 12.07 -7.60
CA LYS A 193 17.06 12.20 -6.80
C LYS A 193 18.07 11.07 -6.99
N GLY A 194 17.70 10.01 -7.70
CA GLY A 194 18.57 8.85 -7.89
C GLY A 194 18.78 8.03 -6.62
N PHE A 195 17.83 8.03 -5.68
CA PHE A 195 17.87 7.17 -4.48
C PHE A 195 16.91 6.01 -4.64
N ARG A 196 17.31 4.82 -4.21
CA ARG A 196 16.48 3.62 -4.14
C ARG A 196 16.64 2.93 -2.80
N VAL A 197 15.56 2.42 -2.24
CA VAL A 197 15.60 1.50 -1.10
C VAL A 197 15.00 0.17 -1.52
N ASP A 198 15.74 -0.90 -1.28
CA ASP A 198 15.32 -2.28 -1.46
C ASP A 198 15.07 -2.90 -0.07
N ILE A 199 13.91 -3.52 0.14
CA ILE A 199 13.47 -4.09 1.43
C ILE A 199 13.04 -5.54 1.21
N GLU A 200 13.80 -6.47 1.77
CA GLU A 200 13.51 -7.90 1.73
C GLU A 200 12.79 -8.30 3.03
N ILE A 201 11.56 -8.76 2.90
CA ILE A 201 10.65 -9.03 4.01
C ILE A 201 10.34 -10.53 4.05
N ASN A 202 10.45 -11.10 5.24
CA ASN A 202 10.22 -12.51 5.50
C ASN A 202 9.16 -12.67 6.58
N ARG A 203 8.39 -13.76 6.48
CA ARG A 203 7.35 -14.15 7.45
C ARG A 203 6.23 -13.11 7.59
N GLY A 204 5.84 -12.52 6.47
CA GLY A 204 4.70 -11.62 6.40
C GLY A 204 3.34 -12.35 6.48
N PRO A 205 2.26 -11.63 6.80
CA PRO A 205 0.89 -12.12 6.66
C PRO A 205 0.61 -12.74 5.29
N ARG A 206 -0.15 -13.85 5.26
CA ARG A 206 -0.33 -14.63 4.02
C ARG A 206 -1.14 -13.87 2.97
N LEU A 207 -0.50 -13.51 1.86
CA LEU A 207 -1.12 -12.95 0.67
C LEU A 207 -1.96 -14.00 -0.07
N CYS A 208 -3.05 -13.55 -0.70
CA CYS A 208 -3.80 -14.31 -1.70
C CYS A 208 -3.17 -14.17 -3.10
N ARG A 209 -2.54 -13.02 -3.36
CA ARG A 209 -1.89 -12.63 -4.61
C ARG A 209 -2.88 -12.56 -5.78
N ILE A 210 -4.02 -11.93 -5.55
CA ILE A 210 -5.12 -11.83 -6.53
C ILE A 210 -5.51 -10.39 -6.84
N ASP A 211 -5.06 -9.41 -6.07
CA ASP A 211 -5.32 -8.00 -6.36
C ASP A 211 -4.01 -7.22 -6.58
N SER A 212 -4.05 -6.20 -7.44
CA SER A 212 -3.00 -5.21 -7.60
C SER A 212 -3.61 -3.82 -7.59
N GLU A 213 -2.99 -2.93 -6.83
CA GLU A 213 -3.58 -1.65 -6.48
C GLU A 213 -2.60 -0.52 -6.76
N TRP A 214 -3.09 0.56 -7.37
CA TRP A 214 -2.38 1.83 -7.56
C TRP A 214 -3.28 2.95 -7.07
N LEU A 215 -2.98 3.51 -5.91
CA LEU A 215 -3.96 4.28 -5.16
C LEU A 215 -3.39 5.56 -4.55
N ILE A 216 -4.27 6.57 -4.48
CA ILE A 216 -4.25 7.63 -3.47
C ILE A 216 -5.15 7.21 -2.32
N GLU A 217 -4.65 7.35 -1.09
CA GLU A 217 -5.37 7.00 0.12
C GLU A 217 -5.55 8.19 1.06
N GLN A 218 -6.80 8.40 1.49
CA GLN A 218 -7.18 9.18 2.65
C GLN A 218 -7.21 8.23 3.86
N PHE A 219 -6.04 8.03 4.47
CA PHE A 219 -5.84 7.00 5.49
C PHE A 219 -6.44 7.37 6.86
N TYR A 220 -6.49 6.39 7.76
CA TYR A 220 -6.84 6.60 9.17
C TYR A 220 -5.57 6.71 10.01
N GLU A 221 -5.57 7.64 10.96
CA GLU A 221 -4.53 7.68 11.99
C GLU A 221 -4.64 6.47 12.91
N ASN A 222 -3.55 6.12 13.60
CA ASN A 222 -3.57 5.00 14.55
C ASN A 222 -4.56 5.30 15.70
N GLU A 223 -5.58 4.46 15.86
CA GLU A 223 -6.69 4.65 16.82
C GLU A 223 -7.39 6.03 16.72
N GLY A 224 -7.26 6.70 15.57
CA GLY A 224 -7.70 8.08 15.35
C GLY A 224 -8.70 8.23 14.20
N PRO A 225 -9.14 9.48 13.92
CA PRO A 225 -10.05 9.73 12.81
C PRO A 225 -9.36 9.51 11.46
N GLN A 226 -10.18 9.49 10.41
CA GLN A 226 -9.65 9.60 9.05
C GLN A 226 -8.97 10.96 8.86
N VAL A 227 -7.80 10.98 8.22
CA VAL A 227 -7.08 12.22 7.96
C VAL A 227 -7.86 13.13 7.03
N SER A 228 -7.65 14.44 7.12
CA SER A 228 -8.20 15.38 6.14
C SER A 228 -7.45 15.27 4.81
N LEU A 229 -8.15 15.00 3.71
CA LEU A 229 -7.54 14.93 2.37
C LEU A 229 -7.12 16.32 1.89
N GLY A 230 -5.83 16.48 1.56
CA GLY A 230 -5.31 17.70 0.94
C GLY A 230 -5.80 17.86 -0.51
N GLN A 231 -5.82 19.09 -1.00
CA GLN A 231 -6.02 19.35 -2.44
C GLN A 231 -4.73 19.00 -3.19
N PHE A 232 -4.84 18.28 -4.29
CA PHE A 232 -3.72 17.97 -5.19
C PHE A 232 -4.14 18.20 -6.64
N ASP A 233 -3.17 18.62 -7.46
CA ASP A 233 -3.33 18.58 -8.91
C ASP A 233 -3.25 17.11 -9.37
N ASP A 234 -3.64 16.81 -10.62
CA ASP A 234 -3.70 15.43 -11.13
C ASP A 234 -2.41 14.64 -10.85
N ILE A 235 -2.57 13.44 -10.27
CA ILE A 235 -1.46 12.51 -10.07
C ILE A 235 -1.60 11.40 -11.10
N TRP A 236 -0.60 11.31 -11.97
CA TRP A 236 -0.53 10.28 -13.00
C TRP A 236 0.20 9.06 -12.45
N PHE A 237 -0.42 7.90 -12.57
CA PHE A 237 0.22 6.61 -12.39
C PHE A 237 0.60 6.08 -13.76
N MET A 238 1.90 6.00 -14.01
CA MET A 238 2.50 5.52 -15.25
C MET A 238 3.13 4.15 -15.02
N ASP A 239 3.19 3.36 -16.09
CA ASP A 239 3.68 1.97 -16.06
C ASP A 239 2.97 1.12 -14.99
N ALA A 240 1.68 1.39 -14.74
CA ALA A 240 0.83 0.63 -13.83
C ALA A 240 0.63 -0.77 -14.40
N THR A 241 1.48 -1.71 -13.99
CA THR A 241 1.51 -3.07 -14.54
C THR A 241 1.81 -4.07 -13.44
N SER A 242 1.12 -5.21 -13.52
CA SER A 242 1.38 -6.38 -12.70
C SER A 242 1.77 -7.56 -13.55
N THR A 243 2.57 -8.47 -12.99
CA THR A 243 2.98 -9.71 -13.64
C THR A 243 2.45 -10.91 -12.87
N THR A 244 1.97 -11.93 -13.57
CA THR A 244 1.52 -13.19 -12.94
C THR A 244 2.64 -14.23 -12.88
N GLU A 245 2.44 -15.31 -12.11
CA GLU A 245 3.37 -16.45 -12.04
C GLU A 245 3.67 -17.10 -13.40
N ARG A 246 2.79 -16.93 -14.39
CA ARG A 246 3.01 -17.43 -15.76
C ARG A 246 3.69 -16.40 -16.68
N GLY A 247 4.12 -15.26 -16.15
CA GLY A 247 4.77 -14.19 -16.89
C GLY A 247 3.83 -13.33 -17.74
N LYS A 248 2.51 -13.39 -17.49
CA LYS A 248 1.55 -12.51 -18.15
C LYS A 248 1.59 -11.13 -17.50
N ASN A 249 1.75 -10.08 -18.31
CA ASN A 249 1.55 -8.70 -17.86
C ASN A 249 0.05 -8.36 -17.87
N ILE A 250 -0.39 -7.67 -16.83
CA ILE A 250 -1.76 -7.20 -16.64
C ILE A 250 -1.66 -5.71 -16.28
N GLY A 251 -2.21 -4.86 -17.14
CA GLY A 251 -2.33 -3.44 -16.90
C GLY A 251 -3.64 -3.08 -16.18
N VAL A 252 -4.17 -1.90 -16.45
CA VAL A 252 -5.41 -1.37 -15.87
C VAL A 252 -6.64 -1.58 -16.77
N ASP A 253 -6.52 -2.24 -17.93
CA ASP A 253 -7.67 -2.67 -18.71
C ASP A 253 -8.50 -3.68 -17.92
N GLY A 254 -9.79 -3.39 -17.77
CA GLY A 254 -10.72 -4.18 -16.97
C GLY A 254 -10.56 -4.02 -15.45
N ALA A 255 -9.59 -3.23 -14.98
CA ALA A 255 -9.48 -2.88 -13.57
C ALA A 255 -10.68 -2.03 -13.12
N ALA A 256 -10.99 -2.09 -11.83
CA ALA A 256 -11.94 -1.17 -11.23
C ALA A 256 -11.28 0.20 -11.03
N MET A 257 -11.91 1.25 -11.56
CA MET A 257 -11.53 2.63 -11.23
C MET A 257 -12.21 3.00 -9.91
N VAL A 258 -11.42 3.06 -8.84
CA VAL A 258 -11.88 3.29 -7.47
C VAL A 258 -12.01 4.79 -7.22
N TYR A 259 -13.20 5.23 -6.84
CA TYR A 259 -13.50 6.61 -6.48
C TYR A 259 -13.59 6.73 -4.96
N LEU A 260 -12.96 7.77 -4.43
CA LEU A 260 -13.05 8.11 -3.02
C LEU A 260 -14.35 8.87 -2.78
N GLN A 261 -15.20 8.30 -1.96
CA GLN A 261 -16.48 8.84 -1.56
C GLN A 261 -16.48 9.10 -0.05
N ASN A 262 -16.80 10.32 0.37
CA ASN A 262 -16.86 10.67 1.79
C ASN A 262 -18.14 10.13 2.46
N ASP A 263 -18.26 10.30 3.78
CA ASP A 263 -19.42 9.87 4.58
C ASP A 263 -20.77 10.50 4.15
N LYS A 264 -20.74 11.55 3.31
CA LYS A 264 -21.93 12.20 2.75
C LYS A 264 -22.26 11.71 1.34
N GLU A 265 -21.63 10.63 0.90
CA GLU A 265 -21.74 10.08 -0.45
C GLU A 265 -21.22 11.02 -1.56
N GLU A 266 -20.44 12.04 -1.21
CA GLU A 266 -19.82 12.94 -2.19
C GLU A 266 -18.50 12.34 -2.69
N VAL A 267 -18.35 12.24 -4.01
CA VAL A 267 -17.09 11.81 -4.62
C VAL A 267 -16.08 12.95 -4.53
N VAL A 268 -15.01 12.72 -3.78
CA VAL A 268 -13.94 13.70 -3.53
C VAL A 268 -12.65 13.39 -4.26
N CYS A 269 -12.48 12.18 -4.81
CA CYS A 269 -11.41 11.87 -5.76
C CYS A 269 -11.90 10.84 -6.78
N LYS A 270 -11.49 11.01 -8.04
CA LYS A 270 -11.82 10.13 -9.15
C LYS A 270 -10.56 9.61 -9.82
N ALA A 271 -10.68 8.45 -10.45
CA ALA A 271 -9.65 7.85 -11.28
C ALA A 271 -10.16 7.70 -12.72
N GLU A 272 -9.32 8.05 -13.69
CA GLU A 272 -9.64 7.90 -15.11
C GLU A 272 -8.50 7.21 -15.85
N ARG A 273 -8.84 6.13 -16.55
CA ARG A 273 -7.92 5.39 -17.38
C ARG A 273 -7.55 6.21 -18.62
N TYR A 274 -6.27 6.24 -18.94
CA TYR A 274 -5.75 6.82 -20.18
C TYR A 274 -5.46 5.72 -21.21
N ASP A 275 -4.68 4.70 -20.81
CA ASP A 275 -4.41 3.47 -21.56
C ASP A 275 -4.24 2.28 -20.61
N ASP A 276 -3.83 1.11 -21.10
CA ASP A 276 -3.68 -0.11 -20.28
C ASP A 276 -2.56 0.00 -19.24
N SER A 277 -1.64 0.95 -19.34
CA SER A 277 -0.54 1.12 -18.38
C SER A 277 -0.57 2.47 -17.64
N THR A 278 -1.52 3.33 -17.99
CA THR A 278 -1.55 4.71 -17.52
C THR A 278 -2.96 5.11 -17.13
N PHE A 279 -3.09 5.70 -15.95
CA PHE A 279 -4.30 6.38 -15.50
C PHE A 279 -3.90 7.59 -14.66
N TYR A 280 -4.85 8.48 -14.43
CA TYR A 280 -4.64 9.59 -13.52
C TYR A 280 -5.77 9.64 -12.49
N VAL A 281 -5.43 10.16 -11.33
CA VAL A 281 -6.39 10.50 -10.29
C VAL A 281 -6.44 12.00 -10.13
N TYR A 282 -7.65 12.50 -9.95
CA TYR A 282 -7.89 13.92 -9.73
C TYR A 282 -8.85 14.10 -8.56
N GLY A 283 -8.46 15.02 -7.69
CA GLY A 283 -9.11 15.32 -6.44
C GLY A 283 -9.79 16.69 -6.44
N PRO A 284 -10.25 17.13 -5.27
CA PRO A 284 -10.96 18.39 -5.10
C PRO A 284 -10.04 19.61 -5.01
#